data_AF-A0A966QZN8-F1
#
_entry.id   AF-A0A966QZN8-F1
#
_cell.length_a   1.000
_cell.length_b   1.000
_cell.length_c   1.000
_cell.angle_alpha   90.00
_cell.angle_beta   90.00
_cell.angle_gamma   90.00
#
_symmetry.space_group_name_H-M   'P 1'
#
loop_
_entity.id
_entity.type
_entity.pdbx_description
1 polymer ?
#
loop_
_entity_poly.entity_id
_entity_poly.type
_entity_poly.pdbx_seq_one_letter_code
_entity_poly.pdbx_strand_id
1 'polypeptide(L)'
;MSDYNKLTIDSDASEGSFVRTLQGATGTGFQEGTHVHKDWWAKTKTFEQVKQDTQTAIDNREDVLTEIKNICCTNEGDDFYFKLADGRKFRPTDHALEQFSTRVGVTSSSFLREMRNIEGFDGNDSNTMAIVGNNAMRRIDPDKKFRLRTYTDGTCRAFVTEQYAPVDNRWYL
;
A
#
# COMPACT_ATOMS: atom_id res chain seq x y z
N MET A 1 5.10 -21.54 -16.00
CA MET A 1 5.76 -20.20 -16.02
C MET A 1 5.65 -19.72 -17.45
N SER A 2 4.90 -18.64 -17.70
CA SER A 2 4.85 -18.04 -19.04
C SER A 2 6.10 -17.21 -19.18
N ASP A 3 7.07 -17.68 -19.97
CA ASP A 3 8.30 -16.93 -20.25
C ASP A 3 7.93 -15.58 -20.87
N TYR A 4 8.11 -14.51 -20.10
CA TYR A 4 7.99 -13.15 -20.61
C TYR A 4 9.23 -12.87 -21.46
N ASN A 5 9.09 -12.95 -22.79
CA ASN A 5 10.10 -12.47 -23.72
C ASN A 5 10.25 -10.96 -23.54
N LYS A 6 11.32 -10.56 -22.84
CA LYS A 6 11.70 -9.16 -22.66
C LYS A 6 12.03 -8.59 -24.03
N LEU A 7 11.31 -7.54 -24.44
CA LEU A 7 11.61 -6.79 -25.65
C LEU A 7 12.95 -6.06 -25.44
N THR A 8 14.01 -6.49 -26.14
CA THR A 8 15.32 -5.83 -26.15
C THR A 8 15.41 -4.86 -27.33
N ILE A 9 15.94 -3.66 -27.08
CA ILE A 9 16.05 -2.58 -28.07
C ILE A 9 17.45 -2.61 -28.65
N ASP A 10 17.58 -3.18 -29.85
CA ASP A 10 18.84 -3.32 -30.56
C ASP A 10 18.86 -2.35 -31.76
N SER A 11 19.02 -1.05 -31.46
CA SER A 11 19.37 0.06 -32.36
C SER A 11 18.73 0.11 -33.77
N ASP A 12 17.59 0.80 -33.91
CA ASP A 12 17.16 1.45 -35.16
C ASP A 12 16.21 2.63 -34.85
N ALA A 13 16.37 3.79 -35.51
CA ALA A 13 15.66 5.04 -35.20
C ALA A 13 14.13 5.00 -35.47
N SER A 14 13.62 3.88 -35.96
CA SER A 14 12.21 3.57 -36.19
C SER A 14 11.57 2.77 -35.04
N GLU A 15 12.09 3.00 -33.82
CA GLU A 15 11.99 2.29 -32.54
C GLU A 15 10.59 1.96 -31.97
N GLY A 16 9.51 2.32 -32.65
CA GLY A 16 8.13 1.93 -32.31
C GLY A 16 7.46 1.00 -33.33
N SER A 17 8.13 0.65 -34.43
CA SER A 17 7.51 -0.05 -35.56
C SER A 17 7.03 -1.46 -35.21
N PHE A 18 7.67 -2.13 -34.25
CA PHE A 18 7.24 -3.45 -33.77
C PHE A 18 5.82 -3.44 -33.20
N VAL A 19 5.37 -2.29 -32.67
CA VAL A 19 4.02 -2.14 -32.11
C VAL A 19 2.95 -2.22 -33.18
N ARG A 20 3.25 -1.85 -34.45
CA ARG A 20 2.28 -1.89 -35.57
C ARG A 20 1.72 -3.30 -35.81
N THR A 21 2.56 -4.31 -35.61
CA THR A 21 2.22 -5.72 -35.85
C THR A 21 2.06 -6.51 -34.56
N LEU A 22 2.30 -5.89 -33.39
CA LEU A 22 2.13 -6.53 -32.10
C LEU A 22 0.65 -6.87 -31.89
N GLN A 23 0.37 -8.14 -31.60
CA GLN A 23 -0.97 -8.63 -31.30
C GLN A 23 -1.14 -8.77 -29.79
N GLY A 24 -2.19 -8.14 -29.26
CA GLY A 24 -2.55 -8.20 -27.86
C GLY A 24 -4.00 -8.64 -27.62
N ALA A 25 -4.41 -8.58 -26.35
CA ALA A 25 -5.74 -8.99 -25.90
C ALA A 25 -6.85 -8.06 -26.39
N THR A 26 -6.55 -6.77 -26.57
CA THR A 26 -7.48 -5.73 -27.05
C THR A 26 -7.36 -5.48 -28.55
N GLY A 27 -6.50 -6.23 -29.24
CA GLY A 27 -6.32 -6.19 -30.69
C GLY A 27 -4.87 -6.01 -31.11
N THR A 28 -4.66 -5.80 -32.41
CA THR A 28 -3.34 -5.61 -33.01
C THR A 28 -3.07 -4.12 -33.23
N GLY A 29 -1.82 -3.70 -33.01
CA GLY A 29 -1.34 -2.38 -33.41
C GLY A 29 -1.55 -1.26 -32.39
N PHE A 30 -1.39 -0.03 -32.88
CA PHE A 30 -1.63 1.18 -32.09
C PHE A 30 -3.12 1.45 -31.87
N GLN A 31 -3.45 2.08 -30.74
CA GLN A 31 -4.74 2.72 -30.54
C GLN A 31 -4.89 3.90 -31.50
N GLU A 32 -6.08 4.06 -32.07
CA GLU A 32 -6.40 5.16 -33.00
C GLU A 32 -6.06 6.53 -32.40
N GLY A 33 -5.36 7.35 -33.18
CA GLY A 33 -4.94 8.70 -32.77
C GLY A 33 -3.77 8.75 -31.78
N THR A 34 -3.10 7.62 -31.50
CA THR A 34 -1.99 7.54 -30.55
C THR A 34 -0.81 6.73 -31.09
N HIS A 35 0.34 6.79 -30.40
CA HIS A 35 1.50 5.93 -30.63
C HIS A 35 1.66 4.84 -29.55
N VAL A 36 0.57 4.48 -28.89
CA VAL A 36 0.56 3.50 -27.80
C VAL A 36 -0.18 2.24 -28.24
N HIS A 37 0.36 1.06 -27.95
CA HIS A 37 -0.30 -0.21 -28.23
C HIS A 37 -1.67 -0.28 -27.52
N LYS A 38 -2.67 -0.90 -28.16
CA LYS A 38 -4.04 -0.98 -27.61
C LYS A 38 -4.10 -1.54 -26.18
N ASP A 39 -3.33 -2.60 -25.90
CA ASP A 39 -3.30 -3.20 -24.55
C ASP A 39 -2.72 -2.27 -23.47
N TRP A 40 -1.78 -1.40 -23.84
CA TRP A 40 -1.21 -0.44 -22.91
C TRP A 40 -2.14 0.75 -22.74
N TRP A 41 -2.72 1.22 -23.84
CA TRP A 41 -3.74 2.27 -23.81
C TRP A 41 -4.94 1.89 -22.95
N ALA A 42 -5.42 0.65 -23.04
CA ALA A 42 -6.51 0.14 -22.22
C ALA A 42 -6.23 0.15 -20.70
N LYS A 43 -4.95 0.22 -20.29
CA LYS A 43 -4.54 0.35 -18.89
C LYS A 43 -4.39 1.81 -18.44
N THR A 44 -4.46 2.77 -19.37
CA THR A 44 -4.39 4.19 -19.05
C THR A 44 -5.73 4.71 -18.55
N LYS A 45 -5.69 5.84 -17.83
CA LYS A 45 -6.86 6.57 -17.39
C LYS A 45 -6.82 7.96 -18.00
N THR A 46 -7.98 8.54 -18.29
CA THR A 46 -8.05 9.95 -18.71
C THR A 46 -7.68 10.86 -17.54
N PHE A 47 -7.24 12.08 -17.86
CA PHE A 47 -6.90 13.07 -16.82
C PHE A 47 -8.05 13.29 -15.83
N GLU A 48 -9.29 13.44 -16.32
CA GLU A 48 -10.47 13.62 -15.46
C GLU A 48 -10.76 12.39 -14.59
N GLN A 49 -10.57 11.18 -15.11
CA GLN A 49 -10.69 9.95 -14.31
C GLN A 49 -9.66 9.95 -13.17
N VAL A 50 -8.40 10.26 -13.46
CA VAL A 50 -7.35 10.29 -12.44
C VAL A 50 -7.62 11.38 -11.40
N LYS A 51 -8.08 12.56 -11.83
CA LYS A 51 -8.46 13.67 -10.95
C LYS A 51 -9.59 13.28 -10.01
N GLN A 52 -10.64 12.64 -10.52
CA GLN A 52 -11.77 12.16 -9.72
C GLN A 52 -11.36 11.05 -8.75
N ASP A 53 -10.56 10.07 -9.20
CA ASP A 53 -10.04 8.99 -8.37
C ASP A 53 -9.18 9.54 -7.22
N THR A 54 -8.35 10.54 -7.52
CA THR A 54 -7.49 11.17 -6.53
C THR A 54 -8.29 11.95 -5.50
N GLN A 55 -9.34 12.68 -5.92
CA GLN A 55 -10.23 13.37 -5.00
C GLN A 55 -10.96 12.37 -4.09
N THR A 56 -11.51 11.30 -4.67
CA THR A 56 -12.18 10.22 -3.92
C THR A 56 -11.25 9.57 -2.90
N ALA A 57 -9.98 9.37 -3.25
CA ALA A 57 -8.98 8.82 -2.32
C ALA A 57 -8.67 9.76 -1.15
N ILE A 58 -8.80 11.07 -1.33
CA ILE A 58 -8.61 12.07 -0.27
C ILE A 58 -9.84 12.12 0.63
N ASP A 59 -11.03 12.13 0.05
CA ASP A 59 -12.28 12.19 0.80
C ASP A 59 -12.45 10.97 1.73
N ASN A 60 -11.91 9.82 1.30
CA ASN A 60 -11.90 8.59 2.08
C ASN A 60 -10.73 8.49 3.08
N ARG A 61 -9.79 9.45 3.12
CA ARG A 61 -8.57 9.39 3.91
C ARG A 61 -8.68 10.27 5.16
N GLU A 62 -8.26 9.70 6.29
CA GLU A 62 -8.02 10.43 7.53
C GLU A 62 -6.59 10.16 8.00
N ASP A 63 -5.82 11.23 8.30
CA ASP A 63 -4.49 11.08 8.91
C ASP A 63 -4.63 11.36 10.43
N VAL A 64 -4.61 10.29 11.24
CA VAL A 64 -4.73 10.37 12.70
C VAL A 64 -3.35 10.55 13.32
N LEU A 65 -3.12 11.70 13.96
CA LEU A 65 -1.91 11.94 14.77
C LEU A 65 -2.20 11.61 16.24
N THR A 66 -1.55 10.59 16.77
CA THR A 66 -1.77 10.15 18.15
C THR A 66 -0.48 9.64 18.81
N GLU A 67 -0.46 9.67 20.13
CA GLU A 67 0.65 9.17 20.95
C GLU A 67 0.64 7.64 20.98
N ILE A 68 1.82 7.00 21.07
CA ILE A 68 1.93 5.54 21.03
C ILE A 68 1.15 4.85 22.15
N LYS A 69 1.03 5.48 23.34
CA LYS A 69 0.23 4.96 24.45
C LYS A 69 -1.27 4.82 24.13
N ASN A 70 -1.75 5.52 23.10
CA ASN A 70 -3.13 5.46 22.62
C ASN A 70 -3.33 4.44 21.49
N ILE A 71 -2.30 3.67 21.14
CA ILE A 71 -2.32 2.65 20.10
C ILE A 71 -2.04 1.29 20.76
N CYS A 72 -2.87 0.30 20.47
CA CYS A 72 -2.61 -1.09 20.82
C CYS A 72 -2.79 -2.01 19.61
N CYS A 73 -2.03 -3.10 19.59
CA CYS A 73 -2.23 -4.18 18.64
C CYS A 73 -3.25 -5.16 19.24
N THR A 74 -4.25 -5.55 18.47
CA THR A 74 -5.27 -6.53 18.88
C THR A 74 -5.53 -7.50 17.74
N ASN A 75 -6.03 -8.68 18.06
CA ASN A 75 -6.61 -9.60 17.09
C ASN A 75 -8.13 -9.61 17.21
N GLU A 76 -8.83 -9.77 16.09
CA GLU A 76 -10.27 -10.05 16.06
C GLU A 76 -10.55 -11.09 14.98
N GLY A 77 -11.10 -12.24 15.39
CA GLY A 77 -11.17 -13.41 14.51
C GLY A 77 -9.75 -13.86 14.13
N ASP A 78 -9.54 -14.06 12.82
CA ASP A 78 -8.26 -14.46 12.24
C ASP A 78 -7.47 -13.27 11.68
N ASP A 79 -7.74 -12.05 12.15
CA ASP A 79 -7.11 -10.84 11.62
C ASP A 79 -6.47 -9.95 12.70
N PHE A 80 -5.41 -9.25 12.30
CA PHE A 80 -4.65 -8.30 13.12
C PHE A 80 -5.12 -6.85 12.87
N TYR A 81 -5.26 -6.08 13.94
CA TYR A 81 -5.71 -4.68 13.92
C TYR A 81 -4.85 -3.77 14.79
N PHE A 82 -4.70 -2.51 14.36
CA PHE A 82 -4.39 -1.41 15.25
C PHE A 82 -5.67 -0.88 15.86
N LYS A 83 -5.76 -0.85 17.18
CA LYS A 83 -6.87 -0.26 17.93
C LYS A 83 -6.41 1.02 18.59
N LEU A 84 -7.18 2.08 18.40
CA LEU A 84 -6.97 3.37 19.04
C LEU A 84 -7.73 3.45 20.37
N ALA A 85 -7.30 4.34 21.26
CA ALA A 85 -7.95 4.59 22.54
C ALA A 85 -9.42 5.06 22.40
N ASP A 86 -9.77 5.69 21.27
CA ASP A 86 -11.15 6.10 20.93
C ASP A 86 -12.05 4.93 20.49
N GLY A 87 -11.51 3.71 20.43
CA GLY A 87 -12.23 2.49 20.07
C GLY A 87 -12.18 2.14 18.59
N ARG A 88 -11.69 3.02 17.71
CA ARG A 88 -11.54 2.72 16.28
C ARG A 88 -10.50 1.63 16.07
N LYS A 89 -10.73 0.80 15.06
CA LYS A 89 -9.85 -0.30 14.67
C LYS A 89 -9.53 -0.20 13.19
N PHE A 90 -8.27 -0.43 12.85
CA PHE A 90 -7.81 -0.37 11.48
C PHE A 90 -6.97 -1.60 11.13
N ARG A 91 -7.35 -2.28 10.05
CA ARG A 91 -6.57 -3.38 9.48
C ARG A 91 -5.38 -2.80 8.73
N PRO A 92 -4.13 -3.05 9.15
CA PRO A 92 -2.99 -2.49 8.43
C PRO A 92 -2.79 -3.19 7.09
N THR A 93 -2.24 -2.47 6.11
CA THR A 93 -1.66 -3.06 4.89
C THR A 93 -0.26 -3.62 5.15
N ASP A 94 0.31 -4.38 4.21
CA ASP A 94 1.71 -4.86 4.33
C ASP A 94 2.68 -3.69 4.52
N HIS A 95 2.47 -2.63 3.73
CA HIS A 95 3.28 -1.43 3.81
C HIS A 95 3.20 -0.75 5.19
N ALA A 96 2.00 -0.66 5.77
CA ALA A 96 1.83 -0.12 7.12
C ALA A 96 2.51 -1.00 8.19
N LEU A 97 2.44 -2.33 8.05
CA LEU A 97 3.11 -3.27 8.97
C LEU A 97 4.63 -3.17 8.93
N GLU A 98 5.22 -3.01 7.75
CA GLU A 98 6.66 -2.80 7.61
C GLU A 98 7.09 -1.50 8.28
N GLN A 99 6.37 -0.42 7.97
CA GLN A 99 6.64 0.90 8.53
C GLN A 99 6.50 0.90 10.06
N PHE A 100 5.48 0.22 10.58
CA PHE A 100 5.28 -0.01 12.01
C PHE A 100 6.46 -0.77 12.60
N SER A 101 6.78 -1.95 12.06
CA SER A 101 7.84 -2.84 12.57
C SER A 101 9.18 -2.12 12.70
N THR A 102 9.58 -1.36 11.67
CA THR A 102 10.80 -0.54 11.70
C THR A 102 10.76 0.53 12.78
N ARG A 103 9.63 1.22 12.94
CA ARG A 103 9.51 2.38 13.83
C ARG A 103 9.35 2.02 15.29
N VAL A 104 8.74 0.87 15.57
CA VAL A 104 8.53 0.37 16.93
C VAL A 104 9.65 -0.56 17.41
N GLY A 105 10.64 -0.86 16.56
CA GLY A 105 11.80 -1.66 16.93
C GLY A 105 11.51 -3.16 17.03
N VAL A 106 10.62 -3.67 16.19
CA VAL A 106 10.51 -5.13 15.95
C VAL A 106 11.80 -5.58 15.25
N THR A 107 12.29 -6.78 15.60
CA THR A 107 13.60 -7.31 15.16
C THR A 107 13.83 -7.26 13.65
N SER A 108 12.78 -7.40 12.86
CA SER A 108 12.83 -7.23 11.40
C SER A 108 11.62 -6.43 10.92
N SER A 109 11.85 -5.58 9.92
CA SER A 109 10.78 -4.82 9.24
C SER A 109 9.79 -5.73 8.52
N SER A 110 10.20 -6.91 8.08
CA SER A 110 9.34 -7.85 7.36
C SER A 110 8.68 -8.88 8.26
N PHE A 111 9.11 -9.06 9.51
CA PHE A 111 8.66 -10.19 10.35
C PHE A 111 7.13 -10.27 10.47
N LEU A 112 6.48 -9.17 10.88
CA LEU A 112 5.02 -9.13 11.01
C LEU A 112 4.30 -9.26 9.67
N ARG A 113 4.89 -8.77 8.58
CA ARG A 113 4.34 -8.89 7.23
C ARG A 113 4.35 -10.34 6.75
N GLU A 114 5.52 -10.98 6.82
CA GLU A 114 5.68 -12.38 6.40
C GLU A 114 4.82 -13.30 7.25
N MET A 115 4.76 -13.05 8.57
CA MET A 115 3.93 -13.83 9.47
C MET A 115 2.45 -13.79 9.07
N ARG A 116 1.93 -12.63 8.65
CA ARG A 116 0.56 -12.51 8.17
C ARG A 116 0.29 -13.25 6.86
N ASN A 117 1.32 -13.44 6.04
CA ASN A 117 1.21 -14.07 4.73
C ASN A 117 1.50 -15.57 4.76
N ILE A 118 1.61 -16.17 5.95
CA ILE A 118 1.74 -17.63 6.13
C ILE A 118 0.47 -18.32 5.62
N GLU A 119 0.64 -19.41 4.87
CA GLU A 119 -0.47 -20.25 4.44
C GLU A 119 -1.17 -20.88 5.66
N GLY A 120 -2.48 -20.68 5.77
CA GLY A 120 -3.26 -21.15 6.93
C GLY A 120 -3.20 -20.23 8.15
N PHE A 121 -2.82 -18.96 7.97
CA PHE A 121 -2.84 -17.94 9.03
C PHE A 121 -4.14 -17.94 9.83
N ASP A 122 -4.03 -18.03 11.16
CA ASP A 122 -5.17 -18.18 12.07
C ASP A 122 -5.21 -17.15 13.21
N GLY A 123 -6.21 -17.29 14.08
CA GLY A 123 -6.36 -16.50 15.31
C GLY A 123 -5.15 -16.53 16.27
N ASN A 124 -4.38 -17.63 16.30
CA ASN A 124 -3.19 -17.73 17.14
C ASN A 124 -2.02 -16.94 16.55
N ASP A 125 -1.87 -16.98 15.23
CA ASP A 125 -0.89 -16.18 14.51
C ASP A 125 -1.18 -14.69 14.69
N SER A 126 -2.43 -14.26 14.48
CA SER A 126 -2.83 -12.86 14.69
C SER A 126 -2.65 -12.40 16.14
N ASN A 127 -2.97 -13.24 17.13
CA ASN A 127 -2.71 -12.95 18.53
C ASN A 127 -1.20 -12.84 18.83
N THR A 128 -0.39 -13.73 18.27
CA THR A 128 1.07 -13.68 18.43
C THR A 128 1.65 -12.40 17.82
N MET A 129 1.17 -11.98 16.65
CA MET A 129 1.52 -10.67 16.07
C MET A 129 1.15 -9.51 17.00
N ALA A 130 -0.05 -9.55 17.60
CA ALA A 130 -0.49 -8.54 18.56
C ALA A 130 0.42 -8.47 19.80
N ILE A 131 0.81 -9.62 20.35
CA ILE A 131 1.74 -9.72 21.48
C ILE A 131 3.11 -9.13 21.09
N VAL A 132 3.66 -9.50 19.94
CA VAL A 132 4.96 -8.99 19.46
C VAL A 132 4.91 -7.48 19.28
N GLY A 133 3.86 -6.96 18.63
CA GLY A 133 3.66 -5.53 18.41
C GLY A 133 3.55 -4.76 19.73
N ASN A 134 2.71 -5.20 20.66
CA ASN A 134 2.56 -4.58 21.98
C ASN A 134 3.85 -4.63 22.81
N ASN A 135 4.59 -5.75 22.75
CA ASN A 135 5.88 -5.90 23.42
C ASN A 135 6.97 -5.00 22.83
N ALA A 136 6.90 -4.65 21.54
CA ALA A 136 7.79 -3.67 20.94
C ALA A 136 7.40 -2.24 21.37
N MET A 137 6.11 -1.90 21.29
CA MET A 137 5.60 -0.56 21.63
C MET A 137 5.88 -0.15 23.09
N ARG A 138 5.86 -1.08 24.05
CA ARG A 138 6.14 -0.78 25.47
C ARG A 138 7.54 -0.20 25.74
N ARG A 139 8.47 -0.32 24.79
CA ARG A 139 9.86 0.17 24.90
C ARG A 139 10.03 1.58 24.35
N ILE A 140 8.99 2.13 23.74
CA ILE A 140 8.98 3.47 23.15
C ILE A 140 8.51 4.46 24.20
N ASP A 141 9.01 5.70 24.13
CA ASP A 141 8.45 6.81 24.89
C ASP A 141 6.92 6.90 24.68
N PRO A 142 6.10 6.78 25.74
CA PRO A 142 4.64 6.74 25.64
C PRO A 142 4.04 7.99 24.99
N ASP A 143 4.72 9.13 25.05
CA ASP A 143 4.27 10.41 24.49
C ASP A 143 4.74 10.63 23.05
N LYS A 144 5.52 9.69 22.49
CA LYS A 144 5.96 9.76 21.09
C LYS A 144 4.76 9.65 20.15
N LYS A 145 4.65 10.63 19.24
CA LYS A 145 3.56 10.72 18.29
C LYS A 145 3.83 9.95 16.99
N PHE A 146 2.79 9.27 16.54
CA PHE A 146 2.74 8.59 15.26
C PHE A 146 1.52 9.08 14.47
N ARG A 147 1.68 9.12 13.16
CA ARG A 147 0.64 9.42 12.19
C ARG A 147 0.22 8.11 11.53
N LEU A 148 -1.05 7.76 11.70
CA LEU A 148 -1.68 6.63 11.03
C LEU A 148 -2.51 7.18 9.88
N ARG A 149 -2.24 6.70 8.68
CA ARG A 149 -3.07 7.01 7.51
C ARG A 149 -4.16 5.97 7.39
N THR A 150 -5.38 6.36 7.73
CA THR A 150 -6.55 5.49 7.78
C THR A 150 -7.54 5.82 6.68
N TYR A 151 -8.36 4.85 6.32
CA TYR A 151 -9.38 4.99 5.29
C TYR A 151 -10.76 4.61 5.83
N THR A 152 -11.81 5.13 5.19
CA THR A 152 -13.22 4.83 5.50
C THR A 152 -13.57 3.34 5.36
N ASP A 153 -12.76 2.58 4.61
CA ASP A 153 -12.85 1.12 4.48
C ASP A 153 -12.32 0.34 5.71
N GLY A 154 -11.86 1.04 6.75
CA GLY A 154 -11.30 0.44 7.96
C GLY A 154 -9.85 -0.03 7.82
N THR A 155 -9.15 0.37 6.75
CA THR A 155 -7.73 0.03 6.57
C THR A 155 -6.79 1.12 7.10
N CYS A 156 -5.60 0.71 7.54
CA CYS A 156 -4.46 1.60 7.80
C CYS A 156 -3.39 1.35 6.73
N ARG A 157 -3.07 2.36 5.92
CA ARG A 157 -2.17 2.24 4.77
C ARG A 157 -0.77 2.80 5.01
N ALA A 158 -0.58 3.58 6.08
CA ALA A 158 0.74 4.02 6.50
C ALA A 158 0.81 4.23 8.01
N PHE A 159 1.97 3.97 8.59
CA PHE A 159 2.30 4.19 9.99
C PHE A 159 3.63 4.94 10.06
N VAL A 160 3.58 6.27 10.22
CA VAL A 160 4.77 7.13 10.16
C VAL A 160 4.93 7.99 11.40
N THR A 161 6.08 8.63 11.57
CA THR A 161 6.28 9.62 12.64
C THR A 161 5.69 10.97 12.22
N GLU A 162 5.53 11.88 13.18
CA GLU A 162 5.01 13.24 12.90
C GLU A 162 5.89 14.07 11.93
N GLN A 163 7.15 13.69 11.76
CA GLN A 163 8.10 14.38 10.88
C GLN A 163 7.79 14.21 9.39
N TYR A 164 6.92 13.27 9.01
CA TYR A 164 6.54 13.06 7.62
C TYR A 164 5.35 13.94 7.23
N ALA A 165 5.55 14.75 6.20
CA ALA A 165 4.48 15.52 5.58
C ALA A 165 3.63 14.62 4.67
N PRO A 166 2.29 14.69 4.75
CA PRO A 166 1.43 13.99 3.80
C PRO A 166 1.59 14.62 2.41
N VAL A 167 2.02 13.82 1.45
CA VAL A 167 2.04 14.21 0.04
C VAL A 167 0.64 14.08 -0.56
N ASP A 168 0.20 15.11 -1.28
CA ASP A 168 -1.06 15.10 -2.02
C ASP A 168 -0.79 14.74 -3.48
N ASN A 169 -1.39 13.64 -3.94
CA ASN A 169 -1.21 13.17 -5.31
C ASN A 169 -1.72 14.16 -6.36
N ARG A 170 -2.64 15.07 -6.00
CA ARG A 170 -3.10 16.15 -6.89
C ARG A 170 -1.97 17.11 -7.30
N TRP A 171 -0.89 17.16 -6.53
CA TRP A 171 0.27 18.00 -6.87
C TRP A 171 1.08 17.45 -8.05
N TYR A 172 0.84 16.20 -8.45
CA TYR A 172 1.56 15.50 -9.53
C TYR A 172 0.68 15.21 -10.76
N LEU A 173 -0.58 15.65 -10.74
CA LEU A 173 -1.49 15.58 -11.88
C LEU A 173 -1.25 16.77 -12.82
#